data_AF-A0A9P6R499-F1
#
_entry.id   AF-A0A9P6R499-F1
#
_cell.length_a   1.000
_cell.length_b   1.000
_cell.length_c   1.000
_cell.angle_alpha   90.00
_cell.angle_beta   90.00
_cell.angle_gamma   90.00
#
_symmetry.space_group_name_H-M   'P 1'
#
loop_
_entity.id
_entity.type
_entity.pdbx_description
1 polymer ?
#
loop_
_entity_poly.entity_id
_entity_poly.type
_entity_poly.pdbx_seq_one_letter_code
_entity_poly.pdbx_strand_id
1 'polypeptide(L)'
;MIANHPLIMSRHELESLFPSHSRTPSPPPSEDDSYSYPEPSLTPPASPPSSPSIDQHLHHQTLFRLLPTSKIPARIQLNEWIGIALEAVTEFGGYKSGTSCTFHLKDGQTLLPLDCCLLLEHDGQISCQSPMLDQGLRVEKRALQSANWHGLEDLSAPGIGPSGRGGLEFRVVATRQEAPTTFWISIGAERDQGIVPMVLGPGSPSDYASDTTDQMRQVVRPINIPQFGSATPRVMLLREAWNNVPQGRVWDSAFALTDMFSRAVQNGIRDATPAMFAGKRILDLSAGTGLLGVFIAGLAQTELEAWSARRSLSTCASTSPTATLATTLHTTLPACRSNSSSSSTPSSLAVNTNVNVAPLPPTAVILTDLEVAMDLIHYNIAFNQQRIAPNVQVLAKELRWGEVNLELLGLEPLDAVIASDVVYEEKNIGVLLQTLYTVCTPGHTTLYLGYKRRPLSMHCEAYFFERIQEMFNVVETRQELGVHVWLLKR
;
A
#
# COMPACT_ATOMS: atom_id res chain seq x y z
N MET A 1 37.51 22.00 14.98
CA MET A 1 36.59 21.78 13.86
C MET A 1 36.92 20.41 13.27
N ILE A 2 36.27 19.35 13.76
CA ILE A 2 36.47 17.99 13.28
C ILE A 2 35.19 17.63 12.55
N ALA A 3 35.28 17.50 11.23
CA ALA A 3 34.23 16.94 10.40
C ALA A 3 34.24 15.42 10.61
N ASN A 4 33.20 14.88 11.23
CA ASN A 4 32.97 13.43 11.29
C ASN A 4 32.39 13.00 9.94
N HIS A 5 33.24 12.49 9.06
CA HIS A 5 32.80 11.62 7.96
C HIS A 5 32.27 10.30 8.55
N PRO A 6 31.15 9.76 8.06
CA PRO A 6 30.74 8.42 8.42
C PRO A 6 31.76 7.42 7.87
N LEU A 7 32.26 6.53 8.74
CA LEU A 7 33.18 5.45 8.38
C LEU A 7 32.51 4.54 7.33
N ILE A 8 33.00 4.61 6.09
CA ILE A 8 32.73 3.63 5.05
C ILE A 8 33.55 2.39 5.44
N MET A 9 32.87 1.28 5.79
CA MET A 9 33.53 0.00 6.02
C MET A 9 34.33 -0.40 4.77
N SER A 10 35.52 -0.96 4.99
CA SER A 10 36.40 -1.38 3.92
C SER A 10 35.78 -2.53 3.12
N ARG A 11 36.11 -2.64 1.83
CA ARG A 11 35.67 -3.74 0.95
C ARG A 11 35.92 -5.13 1.56
N HIS A 12 36.97 -5.27 2.36
CA HIS A 12 37.33 -6.51 3.05
C HIS A 12 36.35 -6.86 4.19
N GLU A 13 35.79 -5.87 4.90
CA GLU A 13 34.79 -6.14 5.93
C GLU A 13 33.43 -6.51 5.31
N LEU A 14 33.07 -5.91 4.17
CA LEU A 14 31.90 -6.31 3.37
C LEU A 14 32.04 -7.72 2.79
N GLU A 15 33.23 -8.09 2.27
CA GLU A 15 33.51 -9.44 1.75
C GLU A 15 33.51 -10.49 2.87
N SER A 16 33.83 -10.12 4.12
CA SER A 16 33.71 -11.01 5.28
C SER A 16 32.26 -11.28 5.70
N LEU A 17 31.34 -10.34 5.43
CA LEU A 17 29.90 -10.49 5.70
C LEU A 17 29.18 -11.24 4.57
N PHE A 18 29.69 -11.16 3.33
CA PHE A 18 29.05 -11.71 2.13
C PHE A 18 30.05 -12.47 1.22
N PRO A 19 30.53 -13.67 1.60
CA PRO A 19 31.46 -14.42 0.77
C PRO A 19 30.80 -14.91 -0.54
N SER A 20 31.37 -14.52 -1.68
CA SER A 20 30.94 -14.99 -3.00
C SER A 20 31.34 -16.45 -3.23
N HIS A 21 30.38 -17.34 -3.45
CA HIS A 21 30.66 -18.74 -3.81
C HIS A 21 31.07 -18.88 -5.29
N SER A 22 32.36 -18.74 -5.59
CA SER A 22 32.93 -19.29 -6.83
C SER A 22 33.46 -20.71 -6.56
N ARG A 23 32.76 -21.74 -7.04
CA ARG A 23 33.22 -23.15 -6.96
C ARG A 23 34.21 -23.44 -8.09
N THR A 24 35.43 -23.85 -7.74
CA THR A 24 36.23 -24.79 -8.56
C THR A 24 35.95 -26.22 -8.06
N PRO A 25 35.83 -27.23 -8.95
CA PRO A 25 35.45 -28.58 -8.54
C PRO A 25 36.67 -29.38 -8.04
N SER A 26 36.56 -29.95 -6.84
CA SER A 26 37.46 -30.99 -6.33
C SER A 26 36.83 -32.38 -6.52
N PRO A 27 37.63 -33.43 -6.74
CA PRO A 27 37.14 -34.76 -7.13
C PRO A 27 36.48 -35.50 -5.95
N PRO A 28 35.61 -36.50 -6.22
CA PRO A 28 34.89 -37.21 -5.17
C PRO A 28 35.82 -38.15 -4.39
N PRO A 29 35.70 -38.24 -3.05
CA PRO A 29 36.33 -39.31 -2.28
C PRO A 29 35.49 -40.58 -2.30
N SER A 30 36.20 -41.71 -2.28
CA SER A 30 35.76 -43.10 -2.29
C SER A 30 35.08 -43.52 -0.99
N GLU A 31 34.20 -44.53 -1.13
CA GLU A 31 33.52 -45.27 -0.06
C GLU A 31 34.52 -46.01 0.86
N ASP A 32 34.02 -46.33 2.06
CA ASP A 32 34.66 -46.99 3.22
C ASP A 32 35.52 -46.11 4.14
N ASP A 33 34.90 -45.68 5.26
CA ASP A 33 35.42 -46.01 6.59
C ASP A 33 34.40 -45.67 7.69
N SER A 34 33.98 -46.72 8.41
CA SER A 34 33.11 -46.65 9.59
C SER A 34 33.93 -46.28 10.83
N TYR A 35 33.68 -45.12 11.43
CA TYR A 35 34.17 -44.78 12.77
C TYR A 35 33.04 -44.32 13.68
N SER A 36 32.76 -45.14 14.69
CA SER A 36 31.82 -44.88 15.78
C SER A 36 32.47 -43.99 16.86
N TYR A 37 31.80 -42.89 17.23
CA TYR A 37 32.11 -42.10 18.43
C TYR A 37 31.03 -42.31 19.51
N PRO A 38 31.39 -42.28 20.81
CA PRO A 38 30.46 -42.52 21.91
C PRO A 38 29.58 -41.29 22.20
N GLU A 39 28.29 -41.52 22.44
CA GLU A 39 27.32 -40.50 22.86
C GLU A 39 27.65 -39.91 24.25
N PRO A 40 27.61 -38.57 24.41
CA PRO A 40 27.33 -37.94 25.67
C PRO A 40 25.84 -37.62 25.80
N SER A 41 25.24 -38.10 26.88
CA SER A 41 23.89 -37.77 27.31
C SER A 41 23.76 -36.27 27.64
N LEU A 42 23.05 -35.55 26.78
CA LEU A 42 22.53 -34.22 27.06
C LEU A 42 21.04 -34.20 26.74
N THR A 43 20.23 -34.02 27.78
CA THR A 43 18.80 -33.73 27.67
C THR A 43 18.59 -32.54 26.71
N PRO A 44 17.74 -32.68 25.67
CA PRO A 44 17.49 -31.59 24.75
C PRO A 44 16.75 -30.45 25.47
N PRO A 45 17.13 -29.17 25.25
CA PRO A 45 16.24 -28.07 25.60
C PRO A 45 14.94 -28.20 24.80
N ALA A 46 13.82 -27.84 25.44
CA ALA A 46 12.47 -28.03 24.93
C ALA A 46 12.34 -27.60 23.45
N SER A 47 11.90 -28.53 22.62
CA SER A 47 11.49 -28.27 21.24
C SER A 47 10.48 -27.12 21.20
N PRO A 48 10.56 -26.19 20.24
CA PRO A 48 9.48 -25.24 20.00
C PRO A 48 8.18 -26.02 19.72
N PRO A 49 7.01 -25.50 20.14
CA PRO A 49 5.74 -26.20 19.97
C PRO A 49 5.56 -26.59 18.51
N SER A 50 5.24 -27.87 18.31
CA SER A 50 4.91 -28.48 17.03
C SER A 50 3.98 -27.57 16.22
N SER A 51 4.44 -27.19 15.04
CA SER A 51 3.71 -26.39 14.07
C SER A 51 2.28 -26.92 13.89
N PRO A 52 1.23 -26.09 14.02
CA PRO A 52 -0.09 -26.50 13.58
C PRO A 52 -0.02 -26.76 12.07
N SER A 53 -0.73 -27.80 11.61
CA SER A 53 -0.82 -28.19 10.21
C SER A 53 -1.13 -26.96 9.33
N ILE A 54 -0.27 -26.71 8.35
CA ILE A 54 -0.21 -25.48 7.55
C ILE A 54 -1.42 -25.30 6.60
N ASP A 55 -2.29 -26.30 6.43
CA ASP A 55 -3.17 -26.31 5.25
C ASP A 55 -4.64 -25.87 5.42
N GLN A 56 -5.12 -25.50 6.61
CA GLN A 56 -6.56 -25.16 6.78
C GLN A 56 -6.86 -23.71 7.16
N HIS A 57 -5.88 -22.94 7.65
CA HIS A 57 -6.09 -21.53 8.05
C HIS A 57 -5.60 -20.49 7.02
N LEU A 58 -4.88 -20.88 5.97
CA LEU A 58 -4.36 -19.95 4.96
C LEU A 58 -5.41 -19.44 3.95
N HIS A 59 -6.60 -20.07 3.87
CA HIS A 59 -7.60 -19.74 2.85
C HIS A 59 -8.21 -18.33 2.99
N HIS A 60 -8.04 -17.65 4.13
CA HIS A 60 -8.57 -16.30 4.37
C HIS A 60 -7.58 -15.15 4.09
N GLN A 61 -6.37 -15.42 3.54
CA GLN A 61 -5.28 -14.42 3.49
C GLN A 61 -4.81 -14.03 2.09
N THR A 62 -5.25 -14.71 1.02
CA THR A 62 -4.82 -14.36 -0.35
C THR A 62 -5.76 -13.33 -0.95
N LEU A 63 -5.21 -12.23 -1.47
CA LEU A 63 -5.99 -11.23 -2.18
C LEU A 63 -6.23 -11.67 -3.64
N PHE A 64 -7.47 -11.64 -4.07
CA PHE A 64 -7.86 -11.88 -5.45
C PHE A 64 -7.97 -10.59 -6.22
N ARG A 65 -7.57 -10.60 -7.48
CA ARG A 65 -7.55 -9.46 -8.40
C ARG A 65 -8.52 -9.74 -9.53
N LEU A 66 -9.37 -8.77 -9.83
CA LEU A 66 -10.20 -8.83 -11.02
C LEU A 66 -9.36 -8.50 -12.24
N LEU A 67 -9.40 -9.38 -13.25
CA LEU A 67 -8.80 -9.18 -14.57
C LEU A 67 -9.84 -9.28 -15.68
N PRO A 68 -9.77 -8.40 -16.69
CA PRO A 68 -10.62 -8.50 -17.87
C PRO A 68 -10.17 -9.69 -18.74
N THR A 69 -11.09 -10.60 -19.02
CA THR A 69 -10.85 -11.70 -19.98
C THR A 69 -11.15 -11.27 -21.41
N SER A 70 -11.91 -10.18 -21.57
CA SER A 70 -12.27 -9.55 -22.84
C SER A 70 -11.51 -8.25 -23.07
N LYS A 71 -11.64 -7.66 -24.28
CA LYS A 71 -11.15 -6.30 -24.52
C LYS A 71 -12.03 -5.33 -23.72
N ILE A 72 -11.40 -4.40 -23.02
CA ILE A 72 -12.10 -3.28 -22.39
C ILE A 72 -12.35 -2.24 -23.48
N PRO A 73 -13.57 -1.67 -23.58
CA PRO A 73 -13.81 -0.60 -24.55
C PRO A 73 -12.92 0.60 -24.23
N ALA A 74 -12.35 1.20 -25.27
CA ALA A 74 -11.46 2.36 -25.13
C ALA A 74 -12.19 3.60 -24.57
N ARG A 75 -13.52 3.61 -24.59
CA ARG A 75 -14.38 4.69 -24.13
C ARG A 75 -15.63 4.14 -23.46
N ILE A 76 -16.12 4.88 -22.46
CA ILE A 76 -17.41 4.58 -21.81
C ILE A 76 -18.40 5.65 -22.29
N GLN A 77 -19.31 5.26 -23.19
CA GLN A 77 -20.40 6.12 -23.64
C GLN A 77 -21.54 6.13 -22.63
N LEU A 78 -22.24 7.26 -22.55
CA LEU A 78 -23.40 7.40 -21.67
C LEU A 78 -24.59 6.62 -22.24
N ASN A 79 -25.40 6.07 -21.35
CA ASN A 79 -26.64 5.32 -21.62
C ASN A 79 -26.46 3.98 -22.36
N GLU A 80 -25.24 3.59 -22.73
CA GLU A 80 -24.94 2.31 -23.36
C GLU A 80 -24.57 1.24 -22.33
N TRP A 81 -25.11 0.03 -22.50
CA TRP A 81 -24.73 -1.13 -21.70
C TRP A 81 -23.41 -1.71 -22.20
N ILE A 82 -22.43 -1.77 -21.30
CA ILE A 82 -21.11 -2.33 -21.53
C ILE A 82 -20.97 -3.59 -20.69
N GLY A 83 -20.75 -4.73 -21.36
CA GLY A 83 -20.43 -5.99 -20.70
C GLY A 83 -18.94 -6.13 -20.45
N ILE A 84 -18.57 -6.54 -19.23
CA ILE A 84 -17.21 -6.89 -18.88
C ILE A 84 -17.16 -8.31 -18.30
N ALA A 85 -16.43 -9.17 -19.00
CA ALA A 85 -16.10 -10.50 -18.52
C ALA A 85 -14.82 -10.44 -17.69
N LEU A 86 -14.85 -11.06 -16.51
CA LEU A 86 -13.82 -10.97 -15.48
C LEU A 86 -13.40 -12.36 -15.00
N GLU A 87 -12.14 -12.45 -14.59
CA GLU A 87 -11.56 -13.59 -13.89
C GLU A 87 -10.90 -13.10 -12.60
N ALA A 88 -11.18 -13.78 -11.49
CA ALA A 88 -10.52 -13.59 -10.22
C ALA A 88 -9.22 -14.39 -10.22
N VAL A 89 -8.09 -13.72 -10.00
CA VAL A 89 -6.76 -14.34 -10.00
C VAL A 89 -5.95 -13.92 -8.77
N THR A 90 -4.91 -14.66 -8.43
CA THR A 90 -3.97 -14.25 -7.37
C THR A 90 -2.88 -13.32 -7.92
N GLU A 91 -1.90 -12.92 -7.11
CA GLU A 91 -0.75 -12.14 -7.54
C GLU A 91 0.08 -12.84 -8.66
N PHE A 92 -0.01 -14.16 -8.73
CA PHE A 92 0.67 -14.99 -9.74
C PHE A 92 -0.09 -15.09 -11.07
N GLY A 93 -1.34 -14.62 -11.13
CA GLY A 93 -2.20 -14.70 -12.32
C GLY A 93 -3.07 -15.96 -12.31
N GLY A 94 -3.48 -16.39 -13.51
CA GLY A 94 -4.40 -17.51 -13.67
C GLY A 94 -3.84 -18.83 -13.12
N TYR A 95 -4.75 -19.76 -12.83
CA TYR A 95 -4.46 -21.06 -12.26
C TYR A 95 -3.60 -21.91 -13.21
N LYS A 96 -2.31 -22.10 -12.90
CA LYS A 96 -1.49 -23.09 -13.60
C LYS A 96 -1.91 -24.47 -13.11
N SER A 97 -2.12 -25.41 -14.02
CA SER A 97 -2.33 -26.83 -13.69
C SER A 97 -1.25 -27.29 -12.70
N GLY A 98 -1.67 -27.78 -11.53
CA GLY A 98 -0.76 -28.24 -10.47
C GLY A 98 -0.46 -27.24 -9.35
N THR A 99 -1.00 -26.02 -9.38
CA THR A 99 -0.96 -25.09 -8.23
C THR A 99 -2.25 -25.15 -7.41
N SER A 100 -2.16 -25.41 -6.10
CA SER A 100 -3.26 -25.64 -5.16
C SER A 100 -4.09 -24.39 -4.80
N CYS A 101 -3.96 -23.31 -5.56
CA CYS A 101 -4.73 -22.09 -5.28
C CYS A 101 -5.98 -22.13 -6.13
N THR A 102 -7.13 -22.44 -5.56
CA THR A 102 -8.44 -22.37 -6.24
C THR A 102 -9.19 -21.14 -5.75
N PHE A 103 -9.98 -20.50 -6.61
CA PHE A 103 -10.91 -19.46 -6.16
C PHE A 103 -11.91 -20.11 -5.20
N HIS A 104 -12.06 -19.55 -4.01
CA HIS A 104 -13.04 -20.02 -3.05
C HIS A 104 -13.96 -18.88 -2.67
N LEU A 105 -15.25 -19.10 -2.88
CA LEU A 105 -16.28 -18.27 -2.29
C LEU A 105 -16.35 -18.55 -0.78
N LYS A 106 -16.83 -17.58 0.00
CA LYS A 106 -17.07 -17.80 1.43
C LYS A 106 -18.12 -18.89 1.63
N ASP A 107 -18.06 -19.58 2.76
CA ASP A 107 -18.98 -20.69 3.07
C ASP A 107 -20.45 -20.30 2.83
N GLY A 108 -21.15 -21.11 2.03
CA GLY A 108 -22.56 -20.90 1.68
C GLY A 108 -22.83 -19.92 0.55
N GLN A 109 -21.82 -19.23 0.00
CA GLN A 109 -21.98 -18.39 -1.19
C GLN A 109 -21.89 -19.21 -2.47
N THR A 110 -22.81 -18.93 -3.41
CA THR A 110 -22.78 -19.46 -4.79
C THR A 110 -22.32 -18.41 -5.80
N LEU A 111 -22.18 -17.16 -5.35
CA LEU A 111 -21.78 -16.00 -6.15
C LEU A 111 -21.05 -15.02 -5.25
N LEU A 112 -19.93 -14.48 -5.73
CA LEU A 112 -19.33 -13.26 -5.21
C LEU A 112 -19.97 -12.05 -5.91
N PRO A 113 -20.79 -11.24 -5.23
CA PRO A 113 -21.43 -10.09 -5.85
C PRO A 113 -20.40 -9.02 -6.22
N LEU A 114 -20.56 -8.44 -7.42
CA LEU A 114 -19.76 -7.29 -7.84
C LEU A 114 -20.59 -5.99 -7.79
N ASP A 115 -19.90 -4.91 -7.45
CA ASP A 115 -20.43 -3.55 -7.44
C ASP A 115 -19.64 -2.61 -8.35
N CYS A 116 -20.29 -1.50 -8.72
CA CYS A 116 -19.73 -0.42 -9.49
C CYS A 116 -19.89 0.89 -8.69
N CYS A 117 -18.78 1.57 -8.37
CA CYS A 117 -18.82 2.97 -7.92
C CYS A 117 -18.34 3.89 -9.04
N LEU A 118 -19.00 5.03 -9.21
CA LEU A 118 -18.47 6.14 -10.00
C LEU A 118 -17.37 6.86 -9.23
N LEU A 119 -16.21 6.99 -9.87
CA LEU A 119 -15.14 7.86 -9.41
C LEU A 119 -15.20 9.14 -10.23
N LEU A 120 -15.35 10.27 -9.56
CA LEU A 120 -15.55 11.57 -10.21
C LEU A 120 -14.34 12.45 -9.91
N GLU A 121 -13.87 13.16 -10.93
CA GLU A 121 -12.85 14.18 -10.78
C GLU A 121 -13.48 15.55 -10.52
N HIS A 122 -13.05 16.18 -9.43
CA HIS A 122 -13.42 17.55 -9.05
C HIS A 122 -12.17 18.25 -8.52
N ASP A 123 -11.86 19.43 -9.05
CA ASP A 123 -10.68 20.22 -8.68
C ASP A 123 -9.36 19.43 -8.69
N GLY A 124 -9.19 18.55 -9.68
CA GLY A 124 -8.00 17.71 -9.85
C GLY A 124 -7.88 16.56 -8.84
N GLN A 125 -8.87 16.34 -7.96
CA GLN A 125 -8.95 15.20 -7.06
C GLN A 125 -10.00 14.21 -7.56
N ILE A 126 -9.75 12.90 -7.38
CA ILE A 126 -10.75 11.87 -7.66
C ILE A 126 -11.34 11.40 -6.35
N SER A 127 -12.66 11.19 -6.29
CA SER A 127 -13.30 10.52 -5.16
C SER A 127 -14.47 9.66 -5.63
N CYS A 128 -14.81 8.62 -4.86
CA CYS A 128 -16.01 7.83 -5.12
C CYS A 128 -17.25 8.68 -4.81
N GLN A 129 -18.19 8.72 -5.76
CA GLN A 129 -19.43 9.48 -5.63
C GLN A 129 -20.20 9.01 -4.39
N SER A 130 -20.59 9.97 -3.55
CA SER A 130 -21.46 9.68 -2.42
C SER A 130 -22.86 9.30 -2.93
N PRO A 131 -23.47 8.20 -2.44
CA PRO A 131 -24.86 7.87 -2.75
C PRO A 131 -25.86 8.98 -2.39
N MET A 132 -25.48 9.84 -1.43
CA MET A 132 -26.30 10.97 -0.98
C MET A 132 -26.17 12.22 -1.86
N LEU A 133 -25.19 12.27 -2.76
CA LEU A 133 -24.94 13.42 -3.62
C LEU A 133 -25.03 12.99 -5.09
N ASP A 134 -26.14 13.35 -5.73
CA ASP A 134 -26.26 13.26 -7.17
C ASP A 134 -25.39 14.36 -7.82
N GLN A 135 -24.27 13.95 -8.39
CA GLN A 135 -23.32 14.81 -9.08
C GLN A 135 -23.51 14.79 -10.61
N GLY A 136 -24.70 14.44 -11.08
CA GLY A 136 -25.04 14.49 -12.51
C GLY A 136 -24.80 13.19 -13.29
N LEU A 137 -24.19 12.18 -12.65
CA LEU A 137 -24.01 10.84 -13.20
C LEU A 137 -24.50 9.77 -12.20
N ARG A 138 -24.98 8.66 -12.74
CA ARG A 138 -25.30 7.44 -12.01
C ARG A 138 -24.79 6.23 -12.77
N VAL A 139 -24.26 5.23 -12.07
CA VAL A 139 -23.96 3.92 -12.66
C VAL A 139 -25.10 2.95 -12.36
N GLU A 140 -25.54 2.25 -13.39
CA GLU A 140 -26.46 1.12 -13.28
C GLU A 140 -25.70 -0.16 -13.65
N LYS A 141 -26.04 -1.27 -13.00
CA LYS A 141 -25.41 -2.57 -13.22
C LYS A 141 -26.46 -3.68 -13.33
N ARG A 142 -26.16 -4.73 -14.08
CA ARG A 142 -26.97 -5.95 -14.19
C ARG A 142 -26.09 -7.18 -14.45
N ALA A 143 -26.69 -8.36 -14.33
CA ALA A 143 -26.03 -9.61 -14.67
C ALA A 143 -25.52 -9.58 -16.11
N LEU A 144 -24.37 -10.23 -16.33
CA LEU A 144 -23.79 -10.34 -17.66
C LEU A 144 -24.71 -11.20 -18.55
N GLN A 145 -25.12 -10.69 -19.72
CA GLN A 145 -26.02 -11.44 -20.59
C GLN A 145 -25.23 -12.50 -21.40
N SER A 146 -25.60 -13.77 -21.23
CA SER A 146 -24.88 -14.96 -21.73
C SER A 146 -24.78 -15.07 -23.26
N ALA A 147 -25.64 -14.37 -24.01
CA ALA A 147 -25.73 -14.47 -25.46
C ALA A 147 -24.45 -14.04 -26.22
N ASN A 148 -23.54 -13.30 -25.58
CA ASN A 148 -22.41 -12.66 -26.26
C ASN A 148 -21.02 -13.23 -25.90
N TRP A 149 -20.91 -14.20 -24.97
CA TRP A 149 -19.61 -14.63 -24.44
C TRP A 149 -19.53 -16.14 -24.16
N HIS A 150 -18.76 -16.87 -24.96
CA HIS A 150 -18.55 -18.31 -24.80
C HIS A 150 -17.77 -18.63 -23.51
N GLY A 151 -18.30 -19.53 -22.67
CA GLY A 151 -17.59 -20.10 -21.52
C GLY A 151 -17.72 -19.34 -20.20
N LEU A 152 -18.66 -18.39 -20.09
CA LEU A 152 -19.03 -17.77 -18.82
C LEU A 152 -20.26 -18.47 -18.23
N GLU A 153 -20.30 -18.55 -16.90
CA GLU A 153 -21.46 -19.07 -16.17
C GLU A 153 -22.66 -18.14 -16.36
N ASP A 154 -23.86 -18.71 -16.51
CA ASP A 154 -25.11 -17.95 -16.57
C ASP A 154 -25.49 -17.52 -15.14
N LEU A 155 -24.95 -16.37 -14.73
CA LEU A 155 -25.14 -15.83 -13.39
C LEU A 155 -26.42 -14.99 -13.36
N SER A 156 -27.27 -15.21 -12.36
CA SER A 156 -28.51 -14.44 -12.18
C SER A 156 -28.30 -13.01 -11.66
N ALA A 157 -27.07 -12.66 -11.29
CA ALA A 157 -26.69 -11.36 -10.74
C ALA A 157 -25.25 -10.96 -11.15
N PRO A 158 -24.90 -9.66 -11.09
CA PRO A 158 -23.52 -9.18 -11.31
C PRO A 158 -22.55 -9.85 -10.34
N GLY A 159 -21.53 -10.55 -10.83
CA GLY A 159 -20.63 -11.24 -9.93
C GLY A 159 -19.63 -12.20 -10.55
N ILE A 160 -18.88 -12.89 -9.68
CA ILE A 160 -17.98 -13.99 -10.02
C ILE A 160 -18.53 -15.28 -9.43
N GLY A 161 -18.66 -16.31 -10.26
CA GLY A 161 -19.13 -17.63 -9.84
C GLY A 161 -18.03 -18.50 -9.23
N PRO A 162 -18.35 -19.75 -8.84
CA PRO A 162 -17.41 -20.67 -8.19
C PRO A 162 -16.18 -21.01 -9.04
N SER A 163 -16.26 -20.92 -10.38
CA SER A 163 -15.10 -21.10 -11.26
C SER A 163 -14.05 -19.98 -11.17
N GLY A 164 -14.33 -18.90 -10.42
CA GLY A 164 -13.51 -17.69 -10.43
C GLY A 164 -13.73 -16.83 -11.68
N ARG A 165 -14.72 -17.16 -12.52
CA ARG A 165 -15.10 -16.40 -13.71
C ARG A 165 -16.52 -15.85 -13.58
N GLY A 166 -16.75 -14.75 -14.27
CA GLY A 166 -18.06 -14.10 -14.31
C GLY A 166 -17.95 -12.72 -14.94
N GLY A 167 -18.70 -11.77 -14.40
CA GLY A 167 -18.70 -10.41 -14.88
C GLY A 167 -19.99 -9.68 -14.58
N LEU A 168 -20.16 -8.56 -15.26
CA LEU A 168 -21.36 -7.73 -15.17
C LEU A 168 -21.53 -6.90 -16.42
N GLU A 169 -22.74 -6.41 -16.63
CA GLU A 169 -22.99 -5.28 -17.52
C GLU A 169 -23.21 -4.03 -16.68
N PHE A 170 -22.66 -2.91 -17.13
CA PHE A 170 -22.89 -1.60 -16.52
C PHE A 170 -23.24 -0.57 -17.59
N ARG A 171 -23.89 0.52 -17.18
CA ARG A 171 -24.03 1.74 -17.98
C ARG A 171 -23.94 2.96 -17.09
N VAL A 172 -23.47 4.07 -17.65
CA VAL A 172 -23.46 5.37 -16.96
C VAL A 172 -24.55 6.24 -17.53
N VAL A 173 -25.46 6.71 -16.68
CA VAL A 173 -26.61 7.53 -17.04
C VAL A 173 -26.37 8.95 -16.56
N ALA A 174 -26.55 9.92 -17.45
CA ALA A 174 -26.58 11.33 -17.06
C ALA A 174 -27.92 11.66 -16.39
N THR A 175 -27.85 12.18 -15.17
CA THR A 175 -29.01 12.61 -14.38
C THR A 175 -29.25 14.11 -14.49
N ARG A 176 -28.25 14.88 -14.96
CA ARG A 176 -28.30 16.34 -15.14
C ARG A 176 -27.64 16.76 -16.46
N GLN A 177 -27.99 17.95 -16.96
CA GLN A 177 -27.40 18.50 -18.18
C GLN A 177 -25.91 18.89 -18.01
N GLU A 178 -25.52 19.33 -16.81
CA GLU A 178 -24.13 19.64 -16.45
C GLU A 178 -23.52 18.46 -15.69
N ALA A 179 -22.95 17.50 -16.43
CA ALA A 179 -22.26 16.34 -15.87
C ALA A 179 -20.75 16.61 -15.68
N PRO A 180 -20.07 15.88 -14.77
CA PRO A 180 -18.62 15.99 -14.54
C PRO A 180 -17.83 15.72 -15.82
N THR A 181 -16.75 16.46 -16.04
CA THR A 181 -15.96 16.40 -17.29
C THR A 181 -15.28 15.06 -17.53
N THR A 182 -14.91 14.37 -16.45
CA THR A 182 -14.20 13.08 -16.47
C THR A 182 -14.70 12.18 -15.34
N PHE A 183 -14.91 10.90 -15.65
CA PHE A 183 -15.27 9.90 -14.65
C PHE A 183 -14.56 8.56 -14.91
N TRP A 184 -14.54 7.72 -13.88
CA TRP A 184 -14.12 6.32 -13.97
C TRP A 184 -15.13 5.43 -13.25
N ILE A 185 -15.03 4.13 -13.47
CA ILE A 185 -15.88 3.13 -12.83
C ILE A 185 -14.98 2.17 -12.07
N SER A 186 -15.09 2.19 -10.76
CA SER A 186 -14.47 1.19 -9.90
C SER A 186 -15.37 -0.03 -9.81
N ILE A 187 -14.88 -1.18 -10.25
CA ILE A 187 -15.53 -2.48 -10.12
C ILE A 187 -14.82 -3.29 -9.03
N GLY A 188 -15.58 -3.77 -8.05
CA GLY A 188 -15.04 -4.56 -6.94
C GLY A 188 -16.12 -5.31 -6.20
N ALA A 189 -15.77 -5.89 -5.05
CA ALA A 189 -16.70 -6.48 -4.11
C ALA A 189 -16.66 -5.72 -2.78
N GLU A 190 -17.47 -6.14 -1.81
CA GLU A 190 -17.36 -5.65 -0.43
C GLU A 190 -15.94 -5.85 0.12
N ARG A 191 -15.48 -4.94 0.99
CA ARG A 191 -14.07 -4.90 1.45
C ARG A 191 -13.61 -6.22 2.08
N ASP A 192 -14.50 -6.93 2.75
CA ASP A 192 -14.18 -8.14 3.49
C ASP A 192 -14.09 -9.40 2.61
N GLN A 193 -14.34 -9.28 1.30
CA GLN A 193 -14.31 -10.40 0.35
C GLN A 193 -12.91 -10.67 -0.22
N GLY A 194 -11.89 -9.90 0.18
CA GLY A 194 -10.51 -10.11 -0.29
C GLY A 194 -10.28 -9.82 -1.77
N ILE A 195 -11.17 -9.02 -2.39
CA ILE A 195 -11.08 -8.64 -3.81
C ILE A 195 -10.47 -7.26 -3.94
N VAL A 196 -9.37 -7.18 -4.68
CA VAL A 196 -8.77 -5.94 -5.12
C VAL A 196 -9.60 -5.37 -6.28
N PRO A 197 -10.21 -4.19 -6.11
CA PRO A 197 -11.02 -3.56 -7.16
C PRO A 197 -10.18 -3.19 -8.39
N MET A 198 -10.85 -3.06 -9.53
CA MET A 198 -10.28 -2.54 -10.78
C MET A 198 -11.02 -1.27 -11.18
N VAL A 199 -10.37 -0.40 -11.94
CA VAL A 199 -10.94 0.83 -12.48
C VAL A 199 -10.99 0.78 -14.00
N LEU A 200 -12.11 1.20 -14.58
CA LEU A 200 -12.31 1.43 -16.01
C LEU A 200 -12.44 2.92 -16.30
N GLY A 201 -11.92 3.36 -17.44
CA GLY A 201 -11.97 4.76 -17.89
C GLY A 201 -10.59 5.32 -18.24
N PRO A 202 -10.47 6.63 -18.46
CA PRO A 202 -11.51 7.65 -18.22
C PRO A 202 -12.68 7.58 -19.23
N GLY A 203 -13.88 7.91 -18.77
CA GLY A 203 -15.02 8.29 -19.60
C GLY A 203 -15.19 9.82 -19.59
N SER A 204 -15.82 10.37 -20.64
CA SER A 204 -16.16 11.79 -20.73
C SER A 204 -17.59 11.95 -21.27
N PRO A 205 -18.38 12.91 -20.75
CA PRO A 205 -19.72 13.19 -21.29
C PRO A 205 -19.70 13.84 -22.68
N SER A 206 -18.59 14.47 -23.09
CA SER A 206 -18.49 15.13 -24.39
C SER A 206 -17.98 14.16 -25.45
N ASP A 207 -18.83 13.85 -26.45
CA ASP A 207 -18.57 12.94 -27.58
C ASP A 207 -17.40 13.35 -28.51
N TYR A 208 -16.73 14.49 -28.24
CA TYR A 208 -15.71 15.05 -29.11
C TYR A 208 -14.29 14.90 -28.54
N ALA A 209 -13.63 13.79 -28.85
CA ALA A 209 -12.17 13.70 -28.91
C ALA A 209 -11.72 12.60 -29.88
N SER A 210 -10.60 12.83 -30.57
CA SER A 210 -10.03 12.04 -31.64
C SER A 210 -9.55 10.65 -31.22
N ASP A 211 -9.61 9.70 -32.15
CA ASP A 211 -9.06 8.35 -32.07
C ASP A 211 -7.65 8.30 -31.48
N THR A 212 -7.48 7.51 -30.42
CA THR A 212 -6.17 6.99 -30.03
C THR A 212 -6.32 5.53 -29.63
N THR A 213 -5.96 4.67 -30.59
CA THR A 213 -5.33 3.34 -30.45
C THR A 213 -5.70 2.47 -29.24
N ASP A 214 -6.39 1.35 -29.54
CA ASP A 214 -6.48 0.06 -28.84
C ASP A 214 -5.87 0.03 -27.41
N GLN A 215 -6.68 0.40 -26.40
CA GLN A 215 -6.34 0.11 -25.00
C GLN A 215 -6.51 -1.40 -24.74
N MET A 216 -5.51 -2.19 -25.10
CA MET A 216 -5.31 -3.56 -24.63
C MET A 216 -5.50 -3.62 -23.11
N ARG A 217 -6.41 -4.49 -22.61
CA ARG A 217 -6.55 -4.99 -21.22
C ARG A 217 -5.76 -4.21 -20.14
N GLN A 218 -5.95 -2.89 -20.03
CA GLN A 218 -5.22 -2.12 -19.04
C GLN A 218 -5.86 -2.37 -17.68
N VAL A 219 -5.06 -2.78 -16.72
CA VAL A 219 -5.53 -3.04 -15.37
C VAL A 219 -5.14 -1.83 -14.53
N VAL A 220 -6.14 -1.06 -14.13
CA VAL A 220 -5.95 0.09 -13.24
C VAL A 220 -6.58 -0.23 -11.90
N ARG A 221 -5.91 0.16 -10.81
CA ARG A 221 -6.34 -0.06 -9.42
C ARG A 221 -6.63 1.29 -8.78
N PRO A 222 -7.72 1.42 -8.00
CA PRO A 222 -7.94 2.59 -7.18
C PRO A 222 -7.09 2.47 -5.90
N ILE A 223 -6.40 3.54 -5.54
CA ILE A 223 -5.66 3.68 -4.29
C ILE A 223 -6.41 4.70 -3.44
N ASN A 224 -7.04 4.24 -2.36
CA ASN A 224 -7.76 5.12 -1.44
C ASN A 224 -6.78 5.80 -0.48
N ILE A 225 -6.66 7.12 -0.58
CA ILE A 225 -5.88 7.95 0.35
C ILE A 225 -6.85 8.58 1.36
N PRO A 226 -6.68 8.35 2.67
CA PRO A 226 -7.48 9.04 3.69
C PRO A 226 -7.27 10.56 3.62
N GLN A 227 -8.29 11.33 3.94
CA GLN A 227 -8.26 12.79 3.92
C GLN A 227 -8.41 13.37 5.33
N PHE A 228 -7.73 14.46 5.62
CA PHE A 228 -7.92 15.15 6.88
C PHE A 228 -9.27 15.86 6.89
N GLY A 229 -10.09 15.63 7.92
CA GLY A 229 -11.39 16.30 8.06
C GLY A 229 -12.50 15.82 7.10
N SER A 230 -12.26 14.78 6.30
CA SER A 230 -13.28 14.17 5.43
C SER A 230 -13.41 12.67 5.67
N ALA A 231 -14.64 12.18 5.69
CA ALA A 231 -14.94 10.74 5.77
C ALA A 231 -14.75 10.03 4.41
N THR A 232 -14.75 10.79 3.30
CA THR A 232 -14.54 10.23 1.97
C THR A 232 -13.05 10.25 1.63
N PRO A 233 -12.45 9.11 1.25
CA PRO A 233 -11.07 9.11 0.78
C PRO A 233 -11.00 9.76 -0.60
N ARG A 234 -9.86 10.39 -0.89
CA ARG A 234 -9.48 10.72 -2.26
C ARG A 234 -8.85 9.49 -2.90
N VAL A 235 -8.88 9.42 -4.22
CA VAL A 235 -8.44 8.27 -4.98
C VAL A 235 -7.28 8.68 -5.89
N MET A 236 -6.21 7.91 -5.81
CA MET A 236 -5.16 7.87 -6.84
C MET A 236 -5.38 6.62 -7.69
N LEU A 237 -4.87 6.62 -8.91
CA LEU A 237 -5.06 5.50 -9.85
C LEU A 237 -3.71 4.89 -10.23
N LEU A 238 -3.61 3.57 -10.18
CA LEU A 238 -2.36 2.86 -10.44
C LEU A 238 -2.54 1.85 -11.55
N ARG A 239 -1.70 1.92 -12.58
CA ARG A 239 -1.66 0.94 -13.65
C ARG A 239 -0.76 -0.25 -13.28
N GLU A 240 -1.22 -1.43 -13.62
CA GLU A 240 -0.45 -2.67 -13.66
C GLU A 240 -0.16 -3.07 -15.12
N ALA A 241 0.99 -3.69 -15.34
CA ALA A 241 1.40 -4.32 -16.60
C ALA A 241 1.56 -5.84 -16.37
N TRP A 242 0.45 -6.58 -16.43
CA TRP A 242 0.42 -8.00 -16.03
C TRP A 242 1.29 -8.96 -16.87
N ASN A 243 1.77 -8.48 -18.03
CA ASN A 243 2.74 -9.15 -18.90
C ASN A 243 4.21 -8.89 -18.50
N ASN A 244 4.48 -7.91 -17.65
CA ASN A 244 5.80 -7.62 -17.11
C ASN A 244 5.90 -8.16 -15.67
N VAL A 245 6.53 -9.31 -15.47
CA VAL A 245 6.62 -9.97 -14.15
C VAL A 245 8.10 -10.08 -13.76
N PRO A 246 8.47 -9.79 -12.51
CA PRO A 246 7.61 -9.43 -11.37
C PRO A 246 7.17 -7.96 -11.27
N GLN A 247 7.79 -7.04 -12.00
CA GLN A 247 7.72 -5.60 -11.73
C GLN A 247 6.37 -4.95 -12.06
N GLY A 248 5.62 -5.52 -13.01
CA GLY A 248 4.38 -4.95 -13.51
C GLY A 248 3.14 -5.27 -12.68
N ARG A 249 3.26 -5.99 -11.56
CA ARG A 249 2.12 -6.37 -10.70
C ARG A 249 2.28 -5.82 -9.30
N VAL A 250 1.16 -5.54 -8.65
CA VAL A 250 1.15 -5.27 -7.22
C VAL A 250 1.19 -6.60 -6.47
N TRP A 251 2.08 -6.72 -5.49
CA TRP A 251 2.20 -7.89 -4.63
C TRP A 251 1.40 -7.69 -3.33
N ASP A 252 0.93 -8.78 -2.72
CA ASP A 252 0.05 -8.72 -1.52
C ASP A 252 0.72 -7.98 -0.35
N SER A 253 2.04 -8.07 -0.20
CA SER A 253 2.77 -7.31 0.82
C SER A 253 2.66 -5.80 0.65
N ALA A 254 2.54 -5.31 -0.59
CA ALA A 254 2.35 -3.89 -0.82
C ALA A 254 0.97 -3.44 -0.33
N PHE A 255 -0.07 -4.25 -0.53
CA PHE A 255 -1.40 -3.97 0.04
C PHE A 255 -1.38 -4.02 1.57
N ALA A 256 -0.71 -5.00 2.17
CA ALA A 256 -0.55 -5.09 3.63
C ALA A 256 0.13 -3.85 4.22
N LEU A 257 1.21 -3.38 3.58
CA LEU A 257 1.89 -2.14 3.98
C LEU A 257 1.00 -0.90 3.78
N THR A 258 0.19 -0.83 2.70
CA THR A 258 -0.74 0.30 2.51
C THR A 258 -1.78 0.39 3.63
N ASP A 259 -2.33 -0.74 4.07
CA ASP A 259 -3.29 -0.77 5.17
C ASP A 259 -2.65 -0.35 6.49
N MET A 260 -1.47 -0.90 6.80
CA MET A 260 -0.72 -0.55 7.99
C MET A 260 -0.37 0.94 8.04
N PHE A 261 0.15 1.50 6.94
CA PHE A 261 0.51 2.92 6.85
C PHE A 261 -0.71 3.83 6.94
N SER A 262 -1.82 3.46 6.29
CA SER A 262 -3.08 4.20 6.41
C SER A 262 -3.55 4.31 7.86
N ARG A 263 -3.56 3.19 8.60
CA ARG A 263 -3.94 3.18 10.02
C ARG A 263 -2.95 3.95 10.88
N ALA A 264 -1.64 3.77 10.66
CA ALA A 264 -0.61 4.47 11.41
C ALA A 264 -0.72 6.00 11.26
N VAL A 265 -0.89 6.48 10.03
CA VAL A 265 -1.08 7.91 9.73
C VAL A 265 -2.37 8.44 10.34
N GLN A 266 -3.49 7.75 10.18
CA GLN A 266 -4.77 8.19 10.76
C GLN A 266 -4.71 8.25 12.29
N ASN A 267 -4.11 7.25 12.94
CA ASN A 267 -3.89 7.26 14.39
C ASN A 267 -2.96 8.40 14.80
N GLY A 268 -1.85 8.61 14.10
CA GLY A 268 -0.94 9.73 14.39
C GLY A 268 -1.57 11.11 14.18
N ILE A 269 -2.48 11.23 13.22
CA ILE A 269 -3.29 12.43 13.02
C ILE A 269 -4.25 12.65 14.20
N ARG A 270 -4.92 11.60 14.68
CA ARG A 270 -5.83 11.68 15.82
C ARG A 270 -5.09 11.99 17.12
N ASP A 271 -3.98 11.31 17.34
CA ASP A 271 -3.23 11.31 18.61
C ASP A 271 -2.14 12.40 18.64
N ALA A 272 -2.10 13.25 17.61
CA ALA A 272 -1.17 14.36 17.44
C ALA A 272 0.33 13.97 17.51
N THR A 273 0.68 12.79 17.02
CA THR A 273 2.08 12.34 16.95
C THR A 273 2.83 13.04 15.81
N PRO A 274 4.17 13.02 15.81
CA PRO A 274 4.96 13.47 14.67
C PRO A 274 4.54 12.75 13.38
N ALA A 275 4.62 13.48 12.26
CA ALA A 275 4.29 12.93 10.95
C ALA A 275 5.17 11.71 10.63
N MET A 276 4.55 10.69 10.04
CA MET A 276 5.20 9.47 9.60
C MET A 276 5.95 9.68 8.28
N PHE A 277 5.43 10.51 7.36
CA PHE A 277 5.97 10.71 6.01
C PHE A 277 6.08 12.19 5.59
N ALA A 278 5.23 13.08 6.09
CA ALA A 278 5.35 14.51 5.80
C ALA A 278 6.68 15.08 6.33
N GLY A 279 7.41 15.79 5.47
CA GLY A 279 8.74 16.31 5.75
C GLY A 279 9.84 15.26 5.87
N LYS A 280 9.68 14.10 5.23
CA LYS A 280 10.67 13.03 5.27
C LYS A 280 11.19 12.64 3.89
N ARG A 281 12.33 11.97 3.90
CA ARG A 281 12.99 11.35 2.75
C ARG A 281 12.79 9.85 2.82
N ILE A 282 12.03 9.31 1.88
CA ILE A 282 11.62 7.91 1.85
C ILE A 282 12.14 7.25 0.57
N LEU A 283 12.73 6.07 0.70
CA LEU A 283 13.08 5.18 -0.41
C LEU A 283 12.10 4.03 -0.48
N ASP A 284 11.48 3.81 -1.64
CA ASP A 284 10.72 2.59 -1.98
C ASP A 284 11.64 1.69 -2.82
N LEU A 285 12.18 0.65 -2.20
CA LEU A 285 13.15 -0.26 -2.80
C LEU A 285 12.43 -1.38 -3.56
N SER A 286 12.76 -1.54 -4.84
CA SER A 286 12.09 -2.47 -5.76
C SER A 286 10.58 -2.24 -5.81
N ALA A 287 10.24 -1.00 -6.17
CA ALA A 287 8.89 -0.46 -6.12
C ALA A 287 7.91 -1.16 -7.09
N GLY A 288 8.40 -1.89 -8.10
CA GLY A 288 7.61 -2.56 -9.12
C GLY A 288 6.69 -1.59 -9.87
N THR A 289 5.40 -1.60 -9.52
CA THR A 289 4.41 -0.68 -10.08
C THR A 289 4.51 0.75 -9.53
N GLY A 290 5.16 0.91 -8.36
CA GLY A 290 5.21 2.17 -7.62
C GLY A 290 4.03 2.42 -6.68
N LEU A 291 3.22 1.39 -6.36
CA LEU A 291 2.08 1.52 -5.44
C LEU A 291 2.46 2.23 -4.14
N LEU A 292 3.49 1.74 -3.43
CA LEU A 292 3.83 2.24 -2.11
C LEU A 292 4.36 3.67 -2.17
N GLY A 293 5.26 3.99 -3.11
CA GLY A 293 5.74 5.35 -3.31
C GLY A 293 4.62 6.36 -3.63
N VAL A 294 3.71 6.05 -4.57
CA VAL A 294 2.57 6.90 -4.91
C VAL A 294 1.63 7.04 -3.71
N PHE A 295 1.35 5.94 -3.01
CA PHE A 295 0.50 5.92 -1.81
C PHE A 295 1.08 6.76 -0.67
N ILE A 296 2.38 6.64 -0.38
CA ILE A 296 3.09 7.40 0.65
C ILE A 296 3.09 8.89 0.31
N ALA A 297 3.31 9.25 -0.95
CA ALA A 297 3.18 10.64 -1.40
C ALA A 297 1.76 11.18 -1.12
N GLY A 298 0.75 10.34 -1.30
CA GLY A 298 -0.62 10.64 -0.93
C GLY A 298 -0.82 10.86 0.57
N LEU A 299 -0.28 9.97 1.42
CA LEU A 299 -0.37 10.09 2.87
C LEU A 299 0.39 11.29 3.42
N ALA A 300 1.55 11.63 2.86
CA ALA A 300 2.33 12.79 3.26
C ALA A 300 1.54 14.09 3.08
N GLN A 301 0.72 14.20 2.03
CA GLN A 301 -0.20 15.32 1.87
C GLN A 301 -1.24 15.36 2.99
N THR A 302 -1.86 14.22 3.32
CA THR A 302 -2.86 14.13 4.40
C THR A 302 -2.28 14.59 5.75
N GLU A 303 -1.04 14.18 6.05
CA GLU A 303 -0.33 14.62 7.25
C GLU A 303 0.01 16.10 7.22
N LEU A 304 0.40 16.66 6.06
CA LEU A 304 0.67 18.09 5.90
C LEU A 304 -0.58 18.93 6.13
N GLU A 305 -1.73 18.51 5.61
CA GLU A 305 -3.02 19.16 5.82
C GLU A 305 -3.37 19.20 7.32
N ALA A 306 -3.25 18.05 7.99
CA ALA A 306 -3.47 17.93 9.43
C ALA A 306 -2.49 18.80 10.24
N TRP A 307 -1.21 18.80 9.87
CA TRP A 307 -0.17 19.61 10.50
C TRP A 307 -0.45 21.11 10.35
N SER A 308 -0.83 21.54 9.14
CA SER A 308 -1.14 22.94 8.82
C SER A 308 -2.37 23.42 9.60
N ALA A 309 -3.42 22.60 9.70
CA ALA A 309 -4.62 22.93 10.46
C ALA A 309 -4.31 23.15 11.97
N ARG A 310 -3.47 22.30 12.57
CA ARG A 310 -3.04 22.46 13.97
C ARG A 310 -2.25 23.73 14.20
N ARG A 311 -1.35 24.08 13.28
CA ARG A 311 -0.55 25.31 13.36
C ARG A 311 -1.43 26.56 13.27
N SER A 312 -2.43 26.56 12.39
CA SER A 312 -3.39 27.67 12.30
C SER A 312 -4.16 27.88 13.61
N LEU A 313 -4.57 26.80 14.27
CA LEU A 313 -5.26 26.86 15.57
C LEU A 313 -4.35 27.41 16.69
N SER A 314 -3.06 27.05 16.72
CA SER A 314 -2.12 27.58 17.73
C SER A 314 -1.78 29.05 17.52
N THR A 315 -1.68 29.52 16.27
CA THR A 315 -1.55 30.96 15.98
C THR A 315 -2.78 31.76 16.41
N CYS A 316 -4.00 31.28 16.18
CA CYS A 316 -5.22 32.00 16.61
C CYS A 316 -5.37 32.07 18.14
N ALA A 317 -4.97 31.02 18.85
CA ALA A 317 -4.98 30.99 20.32
C ALA A 317 -3.99 31.96 20.95
N SER A 318 -2.86 32.24 20.28
CA SER A 318 -1.84 33.18 20.76
C SER A 318 -2.15 34.66 20.43
N THR A 319 -3.06 34.93 19.49
CA THR A 319 -3.47 36.30 19.10
C THR A 319 -4.75 36.81 19.75
N SER A 320 -5.39 36.06 20.66
CA SER A 320 -6.56 36.54 21.38
C SER A 320 -6.14 37.33 22.64
N PRO A 321 -6.31 38.66 22.70
CA PRO A 321 -6.15 39.38 23.94
C PRO A 321 -7.34 39.03 24.84
N THR A 322 -7.06 38.87 26.13
CA THR A 322 -7.98 38.61 27.23
C THR A 322 -9.22 39.52 27.14
N ALA A 323 -10.29 39.07 26.49
CA ALA A 323 -11.60 39.69 26.60
C ALA A 323 -12.18 39.26 27.96
N THR A 324 -11.89 40.05 28.98
CA THR A 324 -12.58 39.99 30.27
C THR A 324 -14.07 40.25 30.00
N LEU A 325 -14.88 39.20 29.92
CA LEU A 325 -16.34 39.31 30.00
C LEU A 325 -16.68 39.72 31.43
N ALA A 326 -16.64 41.03 31.67
CA ALA A 326 -17.13 41.64 32.88
C ALA A 326 -18.66 41.49 32.93
N THR A 327 -19.09 40.78 33.97
CA THR A 327 -20.44 40.64 34.47
C THR A 327 -21.18 41.98 34.50
N THR A 328 -22.38 42.04 33.93
CA THR A 328 -23.40 43.01 34.39
C THR A 328 -24.71 42.26 34.59
N LEU A 329 -24.95 41.87 35.84
CA LEU A 329 -26.23 41.39 36.35
C LEU A 329 -27.15 42.60 36.54
N HIS A 330 -28.32 42.59 35.90
CA HIS A 330 -29.48 43.30 36.41
C HIS A 330 -30.50 42.27 36.93
N THR A 331 -30.88 42.48 38.17
CA THR A 331 -31.73 41.69 39.06
C THR A 331 -33.19 41.62 38.63
N THR A 332 -33.80 40.43 38.73
CA THR A 332 -35.05 40.17 39.49
C THR A 332 -35.25 38.65 39.73
N LEU A 333 -35.30 38.28 41.02
CA LEU A 333 -35.76 37.02 41.63
C LEU A 333 -37.32 36.95 41.65
N PRO A 334 -38.03 35.83 41.94
CA PRO A 334 -37.78 34.85 43.03
C PRO A 334 -37.90 33.35 42.64
N ALA A 335 -36.98 32.48 43.09
CA ALA A 335 -36.99 31.67 44.32
C ALA A 335 -37.63 30.27 44.16
N CYS A 336 -36.81 29.22 44.31
CA CYS A 336 -37.14 28.02 45.10
C CYS A 336 -35.85 27.25 45.47
N ARG A 337 -35.73 26.93 46.77
CA ARG A 337 -34.73 26.08 47.43
C ARG A 337 -34.98 24.61 47.01
N SER A 338 -34.04 23.65 46.99
CA SER A 338 -33.15 23.21 48.08
C SER A 338 -32.15 22.10 47.66
N ASN A 339 -30.96 22.12 48.31
CA ASN A 339 -30.10 21.00 48.78
C ASN A 339 -29.43 20.01 47.79
N SER A 340 -28.10 20.15 47.57
CA SER A 340 -26.95 19.35 48.13
C SER A 340 -26.80 17.95 47.48
N SER A 341 -25.68 17.54 46.86
CA SER A 341 -24.32 17.42 47.43
C SER A 341 -23.25 17.00 46.38
N SER A 342 -21.97 17.38 46.64
CA SER A 342 -20.67 16.77 46.24
C SER A 342 -20.38 16.51 44.74
N SER A 343 -19.55 17.27 44.04
CA SER A 343 -18.08 17.48 44.13
C SER A 343 -17.20 16.29 43.69
N SER A 344 -16.88 16.25 42.40
CA SER A 344 -15.56 15.83 41.90
C SER A 344 -15.31 16.47 40.53
N THR A 345 -14.45 17.49 40.51
CA THR A 345 -13.91 18.10 39.30
C THR A 345 -12.88 17.16 38.67
N PRO A 346 -12.94 16.86 37.36
CA PRO A 346 -11.79 16.32 36.67
C PRO A 346 -10.78 17.46 36.44
N SER A 347 -9.57 17.27 36.96
CA SER A 347 -8.41 18.09 36.67
C SER A 347 -8.16 18.14 35.16
N SER A 348 -8.46 19.28 34.55
CA SER A 348 -8.02 19.59 33.19
C SER A 348 -6.50 19.71 33.18
N LEU A 349 -5.82 18.69 32.67
CA LEU A 349 -4.44 18.81 32.20
C LEU A 349 -4.43 19.87 31.10
N ALA A 350 -4.05 21.10 31.45
CA ALA A 350 -3.81 22.16 30.49
C ALA A 350 -2.62 21.74 29.61
N VAL A 351 -2.92 21.35 28.38
CA VAL A 351 -1.90 21.17 27.34
C VAL A 351 -1.28 22.53 27.09
N ASN A 352 0.04 22.60 27.25
CA ASN A 352 0.82 23.81 27.05
C ASN A 352 0.81 24.15 25.53
N THR A 353 -0.02 25.10 25.09
CA THR A 353 -0.31 25.36 23.67
C THR A 353 0.65 26.32 22.95
N ASN A 354 1.74 26.76 23.59
CA ASN A 354 2.71 27.67 22.97
C ASN A 354 3.95 26.94 22.44
N VAL A 355 3.75 26.07 21.45
CA VAL A 355 4.85 25.59 20.59
C VAL A 355 4.64 26.20 19.22
N ASN A 356 5.50 27.16 18.85
CA ASN A 356 5.59 27.66 17.48
C ASN A 356 6.15 26.52 16.61
N VAL A 357 5.26 25.73 16.00
CA VAL A 357 5.66 24.54 15.22
C VAL A 357 6.28 25.00 13.90
N ALA A 358 7.60 24.83 13.77
CA ALA A 358 8.36 25.14 12.56
C ALA A 358 7.78 24.42 11.33
N PRO A 359 7.78 25.04 10.14
CA PRO A 359 7.28 24.41 8.92
C PRO A 359 8.01 23.10 8.66
N LEU A 360 7.26 22.07 8.24
CA LEU A 360 7.85 20.81 7.82
C LEU A 360 8.72 21.05 6.57
N PRO A 361 9.87 20.38 6.44
CA PRO A 361 10.63 20.40 5.21
C PRO A 361 9.83 19.74 4.07
N PRO A 362 10.27 19.85 2.80
CA PRO A 362 9.67 19.10 1.70
C PRO A 362 9.78 17.59 1.92
N THR A 363 8.76 16.84 1.51
CA THR A 363 8.83 15.37 1.45
C THR A 363 9.47 14.94 0.14
N ALA A 364 10.36 13.95 0.18
CA ALA A 364 10.89 13.29 -1.01
C ALA A 364 10.61 11.80 -0.94
N VAL A 365 9.94 11.25 -1.95
CA VAL A 365 9.68 9.82 -2.11
C VAL A 365 10.42 9.34 -3.36
N ILE A 366 11.37 8.43 -3.19
CA ILE A 366 12.24 7.95 -4.24
C ILE A 366 11.90 6.48 -4.50
N LEU A 367 11.28 6.22 -5.64
CA LEU A 367 10.94 4.88 -6.10
C LEU A 367 12.12 4.33 -6.88
N THR A 368 12.53 3.12 -6.55
CA THR A 368 13.65 2.47 -7.24
C THR A 368 13.32 1.07 -7.68
N ASP A 369 13.83 0.68 -8.84
CA ASP A 369 13.75 -0.68 -9.36
C ASP A 369 14.77 -0.82 -10.51
N LEU A 370 14.71 -1.94 -11.24
CA LEU A 370 15.46 -2.15 -12.48
C LEU A 370 14.88 -1.29 -13.62
N GLU A 371 15.70 -1.04 -14.65
CA GLU A 371 15.33 -0.30 -15.87
C GLU A 371 13.98 -0.75 -16.46
N VAL A 372 13.73 -2.08 -16.48
CA VAL A 372 12.49 -2.69 -17.03
C VAL A 372 11.19 -2.24 -16.34
N ALA A 373 11.26 -1.68 -15.12
CA ALA A 373 10.10 -1.16 -14.40
C ALA A 373 9.90 0.35 -14.61
N MET A 374 10.93 1.08 -15.06
CA MET A 374 10.96 2.54 -15.03
C MET A 374 9.82 3.16 -15.85
N ASP A 375 9.50 2.62 -17.01
CA ASP A 375 8.39 3.10 -17.83
C ASP A 375 7.05 3.07 -17.08
N LEU A 376 6.77 1.98 -16.36
CA LEU A 376 5.53 1.82 -15.60
C LEU A 376 5.51 2.76 -14.37
N ILE A 377 6.63 2.86 -13.65
CA ILE A 377 6.76 3.75 -12.49
C ILE A 377 6.58 5.20 -12.92
N HIS A 378 7.28 5.65 -13.98
CA HIS A 378 7.14 7.00 -14.51
C HIS A 378 5.72 7.29 -14.98
N TYR A 379 5.07 6.33 -15.66
CA TYR A 379 3.66 6.45 -16.03
C TYR A 379 2.79 6.67 -14.79
N ASN A 380 2.94 5.84 -13.75
CA ASN A 380 2.12 5.93 -12.55
C ASN A 380 2.37 7.20 -11.73
N ILE A 381 3.60 7.71 -11.68
CA ILE A 381 3.91 9.02 -11.10
C ILE A 381 3.21 10.11 -11.91
N ALA A 382 3.43 10.16 -13.22
CA ALA A 382 2.87 11.19 -14.11
C ALA A 382 1.33 11.20 -14.07
N PHE A 383 0.69 10.03 -14.02
CA PHE A 383 -0.76 9.89 -13.98
C PHE A 383 -1.38 10.49 -12.70
N ASN A 384 -0.63 10.49 -11.60
CA ASN A 384 -1.06 11.04 -10.32
C ASN A 384 -0.44 12.39 -9.98
N GLN A 385 0.39 12.97 -10.84
CA GLN A 385 1.20 14.16 -10.52
C GLN A 385 0.36 15.36 -10.05
N GLN A 386 -0.79 15.60 -10.68
CA GLN A 386 -1.71 16.69 -10.30
C GLN A 386 -2.41 16.47 -8.96
N ARG A 387 -2.41 15.23 -8.46
CA ARG A 387 -3.04 14.80 -7.20
C ARG A 387 -2.04 14.70 -6.03
N ILE A 388 -0.76 14.97 -6.30
CA ILE A 388 0.32 15.00 -5.32
C ILE A 388 0.55 16.45 -4.91
N ALA A 389 0.65 16.69 -3.60
CA ALA A 389 0.86 18.03 -3.08
C ALA A 389 2.18 18.65 -3.60
N PRO A 390 2.23 19.97 -3.88
CA PRO A 390 3.42 20.62 -4.44
C PRO A 390 4.69 20.49 -3.59
N ASN A 391 4.56 20.29 -2.27
CA ASN A 391 5.69 20.11 -1.35
C ASN A 391 6.15 18.64 -1.20
N VAL A 392 5.55 17.73 -1.98
CA VAL A 392 5.90 16.31 -2.02
C VAL A 392 6.52 16.03 -3.38
N GLN A 393 7.82 15.74 -3.40
CA GLN A 393 8.53 15.33 -4.60
C GLN A 393 8.49 13.80 -4.71
N VAL A 394 8.12 13.29 -5.88
CA VAL A 394 8.16 11.86 -6.19
C VAL A 394 9.10 11.65 -7.37
N LEU A 395 10.13 10.83 -7.16
CA LEU A 395 11.18 10.57 -8.13
C LEU A 395 11.25 9.07 -8.42
N ALA A 396 11.52 8.70 -9.67
CA ALA A 396 11.91 7.34 -10.03
C ALA A 396 13.39 7.32 -10.41
N LYS A 397 14.12 6.32 -9.92
CA LYS A 397 15.54 6.11 -10.22
C LYS A 397 15.82 4.63 -10.39
N GLU A 398 16.71 4.28 -11.31
CA GLU A 398 17.19 2.90 -11.37
C GLU A 398 18.04 2.57 -10.14
N LEU A 399 17.84 1.37 -9.58
CA LEU A 399 18.69 0.78 -8.57
C LEU A 399 18.69 -0.73 -8.73
N ARG A 400 19.86 -1.28 -9.09
CA ARG A 400 20.14 -2.71 -8.99
C ARG A 400 20.72 -3.01 -7.62
N TRP A 401 20.23 -4.06 -6.96
CA TRP A 401 20.78 -4.47 -5.68
C TRP A 401 22.28 -4.78 -5.78
N GLY A 402 23.05 -4.32 -4.80
CA GLY A 402 24.51 -4.38 -4.76
C GLY A 402 25.20 -3.19 -5.45
N GLU A 403 24.48 -2.41 -6.26
CA GLU A 403 25.02 -1.28 -7.04
C GLU A 403 24.47 0.06 -6.52
N VAL A 404 24.53 0.26 -5.21
CA VAL A 404 24.01 1.48 -4.57
C VAL A 404 24.98 2.65 -4.75
N ASN A 405 24.52 3.69 -5.42
CA ASN A 405 25.21 4.98 -5.47
C ASN A 405 24.37 6.05 -4.75
N LEU A 406 24.71 6.30 -3.47
CA LEU A 406 23.98 7.24 -2.61
C LEU A 406 24.02 8.69 -3.13
N GLU A 407 25.10 9.10 -3.79
CA GLU A 407 25.24 10.42 -4.40
C GLU A 407 24.30 10.60 -5.60
N LEU A 408 24.20 9.61 -6.48
CA LEU A 408 23.27 9.62 -7.62
C LEU A 408 21.80 9.55 -7.17
N LEU A 409 21.53 8.86 -6.06
CA LEU A 409 20.22 8.90 -5.41
C LEU A 409 19.95 10.27 -4.75
N GLY A 410 20.97 11.12 -4.61
CA GLY A 410 20.88 12.45 -4.00
C GLY A 410 20.57 12.39 -2.52
N LEU A 411 20.97 11.29 -1.85
CA LEU A 411 20.53 10.93 -0.51
C LEU A 411 21.41 11.58 0.56
N GLU A 412 20.89 12.64 1.19
CA GLU A 412 21.12 12.79 2.64
C GLU A 412 20.40 11.64 3.36
N PRO A 413 20.76 11.34 4.63
CA PRO A 413 20.23 10.18 5.34
C PRO A 413 18.72 10.02 5.18
N LEU A 414 18.31 8.84 4.70
CA LEU A 414 16.91 8.50 4.53
C LEU A 414 16.24 8.37 5.90
N ASP A 415 15.05 8.93 6.06
CA ASP A 415 14.25 8.71 7.26
C ASP A 415 13.63 7.32 7.26
N ALA A 416 13.21 6.87 6.08
CA ALA A 416 12.58 5.56 5.89
C ALA A 416 13.03 4.86 4.61
N VAL A 417 13.14 3.54 4.70
CA VAL A 417 13.29 2.62 3.56
C VAL A 417 12.14 1.64 3.62
N ILE A 418 11.43 1.47 2.51
CA ILE A 418 10.33 0.52 2.37
C ILE A 418 10.80 -0.56 1.40
N ALA A 419 10.58 -1.82 1.75
CA ALA A 419 10.90 -2.96 0.89
C ALA A 419 9.77 -3.98 1.01
N SER A 420 9.10 -4.28 -0.10
CA SER A 420 7.89 -5.11 -0.13
C SER A 420 8.07 -6.30 -1.05
N ASP A 421 7.98 -7.52 -0.52
CA ASP A 421 8.17 -8.78 -1.26
C ASP A 421 9.50 -8.85 -2.04
N VAL A 422 10.57 -8.24 -1.51
CA VAL A 422 11.91 -8.28 -2.10
C VAL A 422 12.66 -9.59 -1.84
N VAL A 423 12.20 -10.40 -0.89
CA VAL A 423 12.82 -11.68 -0.52
C VAL A 423 12.17 -12.82 -1.31
N TYR A 424 12.63 -13.05 -2.54
CA TYR A 424 12.06 -14.08 -3.42
C TYR A 424 13.06 -14.84 -4.28
N GLU A 425 14.29 -14.36 -4.45
CA GLU A 425 15.30 -14.98 -5.30
C GLU A 425 16.57 -15.30 -4.49
N GLU A 426 16.82 -16.60 -4.25
CA GLU A 426 17.88 -17.08 -3.35
C GLU A 426 19.27 -16.54 -3.70
N LYS A 427 19.62 -16.55 -4.99
CA LYS A 427 20.92 -16.05 -5.47
C LYS A 427 21.15 -14.55 -5.21
N ASN A 428 20.08 -13.80 -4.96
CA ASN A 428 20.16 -12.35 -4.75
C ASN A 428 20.12 -11.95 -3.27
N ILE A 429 19.97 -12.91 -2.34
CA ILE A 429 19.87 -12.59 -0.91
C ILE A 429 21.07 -11.78 -0.41
N GLY A 430 22.30 -12.16 -0.78
CA GLY A 430 23.51 -11.43 -0.38
C GLY A 430 23.53 -9.98 -0.85
N VAL A 431 23.26 -9.74 -2.15
CA VAL A 431 23.24 -8.38 -2.72
C VAL A 431 22.07 -7.53 -2.19
N LEU A 432 20.94 -8.16 -1.85
CA LEU A 432 19.82 -7.49 -1.19
C LEU A 432 20.19 -7.05 0.23
N LEU A 433 20.80 -7.93 1.03
CA LEU A 433 21.26 -7.60 2.39
C LEU A 433 22.27 -6.45 2.37
N GLN A 434 23.25 -6.50 1.45
CA GLN A 434 24.20 -5.41 1.23
C GLN A 434 23.50 -4.10 0.88
N THR A 435 22.49 -4.15 0.02
CA THR A 435 21.70 -2.97 -0.38
C THR A 435 20.98 -2.37 0.83
N LEU A 436 20.22 -3.19 1.58
CA LEU A 436 19.49 -2.76 2.77
C LEU A 436 20.42 -2.15 3.82
N TYR A 437 21.56 -2.79 4.06
CA TYR A 437 22.60 -2.25 4.93
C TYR A 437 23.06 -0.88 4.43
N THR A 438 23.41 -0.75 3.16
CA THR A 438 23.96 0.50 2.59
C THR A 438 22.99 1.67 2.63
N VAL A 439 21.70 1.45 2.31
CA VAL A 439 20.70 2.53 2.25
C VAL A 439 20.17 2.95 3.63
N CYS A 440 20.32 2.10 4.65
CA CYS A 440 19.85 2.40 6.01
C CYS A 440 20.96 3.02 6.86
N THR A 441 20.83 4.30 7.21
CA THR A 441 21.79 5.01 8.07
C THR A 441 21.58 4.65 9.55
N PRO A 442 22.64 4.28 10.31
CA PRO A 442 22.56 3.96 11.75
C PRO A 442 21.89 5.03 12.57
N GLY A 443 21.01 4.63 13.48
CA GLY A 443 20.32 5.54 14.39
C GLY A 443 19.38 6.55 13.73
N HIS A 444 19.22 6.50 12.40
CA HIS A 444 18.41 7.45 11.63
C HIS A 444 17.30 6.73 10.84
N THR A 445 17.69 5.86 9.90
CA THR A 445 16.73 5.25 8.97
C THR A 445 15.91 4.15 9.64
N THR A 446 14.60 4.19 9.40
CA THR A 446 13.69 3.09 9.75
C THR A 446 13.38 2.25 8.52
N LEU A 447 13.65 0.95 8.57
CA LEU A 447 13.33 0.01 7.51
C LEU A 447 11.97 -0.66 7.78
N TYR A 448 11.07 -0.58 6.81
CA TYR A 448 9.80 -1.30 6.76
C TYR A 448 9.91 -2.43 5.74
N LEU A 449 9.99 -3.67 6.21
CA LEU A 449 10.13 -4.85 5.37
C LEU A 449 8.85 -5.69 5.40
N GLY A 450 8.09 -5.66 4.31
CA GLY A 450 6.93 -6.53 4.10
C GLY A 450 7.34 -7.83 3.40
N TYR A 451 7.01 -8.97 3.97
CA TYR A 451 7.34 -10.28 3.45
C TYR A 451 6.16 -11.25 3.53
N LYS A 452 5.63 -11.65 2.37
CA LYS A 452 4.73 -12.81 2.27
C LYS A 452 5.58 -14.06 2.10
N ARG A 453 5.41 -15.05 2.97
CA ARG A 453 6.21 -16.29 2.96
C ARG A 453 6.17 -16.97 1.59
N ARG A 454 7.34 -17.29 1.03
CA ARG A 454 7.50 -17.98 -0.25
C ARG A 454 8.14 -19.35 -0.04
N PRO A 455 7.96 -20.32 -0.97
CA PRO A 455 8.64 -21.61 -0.91
C PRO A 455 10.11 -21.47 -1.33
N LEU A 456 10.86 -20.63 -0.62
CA LEU A 456 12.32 -20.63 -0.64
C LEU A 456 12.81 -21.90 0.05
N SER A 457 14.01 -22.36 -0.27
CA SER A 457 14.64 -23.38 0.57
C SER A 457 14.67 -22.86 2.01
N MET A 458 14.29 -23.71 2.96
CA MET A 458 14.18 -23.33 4.37
C MET A 458 15.49 -22.70 4.90
N HIS A 459 16.63 -23.13 4.35
CA HIS A 459 17.94 -22.57 4.64
C HIS A 459 18.11 -21.11 4.15
N CYS A 460 17.60 -20.77 2.96
CA CYS A 460 17.73 -19.41 2.42
C CYS A 460 16.84 -18.40 3.17
N GLU A 461 15.60 -18.78 3.49
CA GLU A 461 14.70 -17.93 4.29
C GLU A 461 15.32 -17.67 5.68
N ALA A 462 15.77 -18.72 6.38
CA ALA A 462 16.41 -18.60 7.68
C ALA A 462 17.67 -17.73 7.61
N TYR A 463 18.55 -17.99 6.62
CA TYR A 463 19.78 -17.22 6.41
C TYR A 463 19.51 -15.72 6.23
N PHE A 464 18.49 -15.34 5.44
CA PHE A 464 18.14 -13.92 5.27
C PHE A 464 17.75 -13.27 6.60
N PHE A 465 16.85 -13.90 7.37
CA PHE A 465 16.35 -13.30 8.61
C PHE A 465 17.39 -13.31 9.75
N GLU A 466 18.23 -14.35 9.84
CA GLU A 466 19.37 -14.38 10.77
C GLU A 466 20.33 -13.22 10.50
N ARG A 467 20.72 -13.01 9.23
CA ARG A 467 21.59 -11.89 8.84
C ARG A 467 20.94 -10.54 9.06
N ILE A 468 19.64 -10.39 8.79
CA ILE A 468 18.90 -9.15 9.07
C ILE A 468 18.95 -8.82 10.57
N GLN A 469 18.76 -9.80 11.45
CA GLN A 469 18.78 -9.58 12.90
C GLN A 469 20.17 -9.28 13.46
N GLU A 470 21.24 -9.70 12.79
CA GLU A 470 22.60 -9.31 13.13
C GLU A 470 22.92 -7.85 12.72
N MET A 471 22.30 -7.37 11.63
CA MET A 471 22.52 -6.03 11.11
C MET A 471 21.56 -4.98 11.68
N PHE A 472 20.35 -5.38 12.09
CA PHE A 472 19.27 -4.49 12.50
C PHE A 472 18.59 -4.95 13.79
N ASN A 473 18.27 -3.99 14.64
CA ASN A 473 17.37 -4.19 15.77
C ASN A 473 15.92 -4.27 15.30
N VAL A 474 15.21 -5.29 15.75
CA VAL A 474 13.77 -5.45 15.53
C VAL A 474 13.02 -4.53 16.47
N VAL A 475 12.46 -3.45 15.94
CA VAL A 475 11.62 -2.51 16.70
C VAL A 475 10.24 -3.11 16.91
N GLU A 476 9.68 -3.70 15.86
CA GLU A 476 8.33 -4.26 15.88
C GLU A 476 8.16 -5.31 14.78
N THR A 477 7.32 -6.31 15.04
CA THR A 477 6.81 -7.23 14.02
C THR A 477 5.29 -7.26 14.06
N ARG A 478 4.67 -7.28 12.87
CA ARG A 478 3.22 -7.38 12.70
C ARG A 478 2.89 -8.42 11.66
N GLN A 479 1.66 -8.92 11.70
CA GLN A 479 1.09 -9.71 10.63
C GLN A 479 -0.14 -8.98 10.09
N GLU A 480 -0.16 -8.75 8.78
CA GLU A 480 -1.23 -8.00 8.11
C GLU A 480 -1.53 -8.70 6.78
N LEU A 481 -2.79 -9.09 6.53
CA LEU A 481 -3.19 -9.80 5.31
C LEU A 481 -2.30 -11.02 4.95
N GLY A 482 -1.86 -11.79 5.96
CA GLY A 482 -0.96 -12.94 5.76
C GLY A 482 0.49 -12.58 5.42
N VAL A 483 0.86 -11.31 5.56
CA VAL A 483 2.20 -10.77 5.30
C VAL A 483 2.84 -10.42 6.64
N HIS A 484 4.09 -10.84 6.84
CA HIS A 484 4.88 -10.39 7.98
C HIS A 484 5.49 -9.02 7.66
N VAL A 485 5.22 -8.03 8.50
CA VAL A 485 5.80 -6.70 8.40
C VAL A 485 6.78 -6.51 9.54
N TRP A 486 8.03 -6.21 9.19
CA TRP A 486 9.12 -5.96 10.11
C TRP A 486 9.47 -4.48 10.12
N LEU A 487 9.59 -3.93 11.32
CA LEU A 487 10.10 -2.60 11.57
C LEU A 487 11.51 -2.71 12.16
N LEU A 488 12.50 -2.23 11.42
CA LEU A 488 13.91 -2.48 11.68
C LEU A 488 14.69 -1.16 11.80
N LYS A 489 15.66 -1.10 12.69
CA LYS A 489 16.59 0.04 12.83
C LYS A 489 18.01 -0.45 12.99
N ARG A 490 18.94 0.17 12.26
CA ARG A 490 20.37 -0.16 12.33
C ARG A 490 21.04 0.46 13.55
#